data_AF-A0A1N7BGW5-F1
#
_entry.id   AF-A0A1N7BGW5-F1
#
_cell.length_a   1.000
_cell.length_b   1.000
_cell.length_c   1.000
_cell.angle_alpha   90.00
_cell.angle_beta   90.00
_cell.angle_gamma   90.00
#
_symmetry.space_group_name_H-M   'P 1'
#
loop_
_entity.id
_entity.type
_entity.pdbx_description
1 polymer ?
#
loop_
_entity_poly.entity_id
_entity_poly.type
_entity_poly.pdbx_seq_one_letter_code
_entity_poly.pdbx_strand_id
1 'polypeptide(L)'
;MWTIKSAFGPSYKTVSIDLGSGKTLVGEETYNADFAAVFYDVDLKLVTQELDTFKLGRATFHDENWHKSLRLDTVGNWFALPVKESSYSKLLLANRTNKMHQDTTFSPLELRYDSLWRAKHDDIPVYLYTGTSTIDSIRMNNIFVTYDYRIGYSEPFTFFVQSVEYLLDPISGRVKTKKVFERKEK
;
A
#
# COMPACT_ATOMS: atom_id res chain seq x y z
N MET A 1 -13.78 -18.84 43.80
CA MET A 1 -13.88 -18.94 42.32
C MET A 1 -12.95 -17.88 41.74
N TRP A 2 -11.74 -18.27 41.32
CA TRP A 2 -10.77 -17.34 40.74
C TRP A 2 -11.18 -17.11 39.28
N THR A 3 -11.52 -15.86 38.97
CA THR A 3 -11.81 -15.40 37.61
C THR A 3 -10.50 -15.39 36.82
N ILE A 4 -10.32 -16.36 35.93
CA ILE A 4 -9.26 -16.29 34.92
C ILE A 4 -9.65 -15.13 33.99
N LYS A 5 -8.95 -14.00 34.10
CA LYS A 5 -8.98 -12.94 33.10
C LYS A 5 -8.45 -13.51 31.78
N SER A 6 -9.33 -13.79 30.83
CA SER A 6 -8.94 -13.90 29.41
C SER A 6 -8.49 -12.53 28.92
N ALA A 7 -7.51 -12.34 28.04
CA ALA A 7 -6.44 -13.15 27.51
C ALA A 7 -5.55 -12.17 26.73
N PHE A 8 -4.22 -12.26 26.82
CA PHE A 8 -3.27 -11.58 25.93
C PHE A 8 -3.28 -12.26 24.55
N GLY A 9 -4.42 -12.25 23.86
CA GLY A 9 -4.60 -12.88 22.55
C GLY A 9 -5.08 -11.88 21.50
N PRO A 10 -4.92 -12.20 20.20
CA PRO A 10 -5.43 -11.34 19.14
C PRO A 10 -6.94 -11.15 19.26
N SER A 11 -7.42 -9.95 18.96
CA SER A 11 -8.85 -9.67 18.85
C SER A 11 -9.25 -9.50 17.39
N TYR A 12 -10.48 -9.87 17.07
CA TYR A 12 -11.00 -9.86 15.71
C TYR A 12 -12.16 -8.89 15.59
N LYS A 13 -12.17 -8.11 14.51
CA LYS A 13 -13.20 -7.12 14.24
C LYS A 13 -13.50 -7.10 12.75
N THR A 14 -14.75 -6.86 12.39
CA THR A 14 -15.13 -6.57 11.01
C THR A 14 -15.54 -5.11 10.90
N VAL A 15 -14.92 -4.39 9.97
CA VAL A 15 -15.21 -2.99 9.67
C VAL A 15 -15.81 -2.92 8.27
N SER A 16 -16.97 -2.30 8.13
CA SER A 16 -17.62 -2.04 6.84
C SER A 16 -17.63 -0.54 6.57
N ILE A 17 -17.19 -0.15 5.38
CA ILE A 17 -17.03 1.25 4.97
C ILE A 17 -17.85 1.43 3.69
N ASP A 18 -18.89 2.26 3.75
CA ASP A 18 -19.63 2.67 2.55
C ASP A 18 -18.76 3.64 1.73
N LEU A 19 -18.39 3.23 0.52
CA LEU A 19 -17.61 4.02 -0.43
C LEU A 19 -18.52 4.83 -1.37
N GLY A 20 -19.84 4.74 -1.21
CA GLY A 20 -20.83 5.31 -2.09
C GLY A 20 -20.99 4.51 -3.40
N SER A 21 -22.00 4.89 -4.19
CA SER A 21 -22.38 4.17 -5.43
C SER A 21 -22.62 2.67 -5.19
N GLY A 22 -23.11 2.35 -3.98
CA GLY A 22 -23.33 1.01 -3.44
C GLY A 22 -22.14 0.06 -3.52
N LYS A 23 -20.94 0.60 -3.30
CA LYS A 23 -19.74 -0.18 -3.02
C LYS A 23 -19.45 -0.12 -1.52
N THR A 24 -19.23 -1.28 -0.92
CA THR A 24 -18.85 -1.39 0.49
C THR A 24 -17.50 -2.07 0.59
N LEU A 25 -16.54 -1.42 1.22
CA LEU A 25 -15.26 -2.03 1.58
C LEU A 25 -15.42 -2.72 2.93
N VAL A 26 -15.12 -4.01 2.98
CA VAL A 26 -15.18 -4.85 4.18
C VAL A 26 -13.75 -5.23 4.55
N GLY A 27 -13.35 -4.90 5.78
CA GLY A 27 -12.08 -5.29 6.37
C GLY A 27 -12.28 -6.27 7.52
N GLU A 28 -11.68 -7.45 7.41
CA GLU A 28 -11.55 -8.43 8.49
C GLU A 28 -10.23 -8.15 9.22
N GLU A 29 -10.33 -7.48 10.36
CA GLU A 29 -9.21 -7.03 11.17
C GLU A 29 -8.82 -8.07 12.22
N THR A 30 -7.52 -8.35 12.30
CA THR A 30 -6.87 -9.04 13.41
C THR A 30 -5.96 -8.04 14.12
N TYR A 31 -6.37 -7.64 15.32
CA TYR A 31 -5.59 -6.81 16.21
C TYR A 31 -4.55 -7.66 16.91
N ASN A 32 -3.30 -7.22 16.84
CA ASN A 32 -2.19 -7.77 17.59
C ASN A 32 -1.50 -6.65 18.36
N ALA A 33 -1.23 -6.90 19.63
CA ALA A 33 -0.43 -6.02 20.46
C ALA A 33 0.62 -6.84 21.20
N ASP A 34 1.87 -6.44 21.05
CA ASP A 34 2.98 -6.89 21.88
C ASP A 34 3.59 -5.70 22.64
N PHE A 35 4.62 -5.96 23.45
CA PHE A 35 5.29 -4.90 24.23
C PHE A 35 5.95 -3.82 23.37
N ALA A 36 6.17 -4.05 22.07
CA ALA A 36 6.91 -3.17 21.17
C ALA A 36 6.01 -2.41 20.19
N ALA A 37 4.86 -2.96 19.78
CA ALA A 37 3.97 -2.33 18.83
C ALA A 37 2.52 -2.82 18.89
N VAL A 38 1.64 -1.97 18.37
CA VAL A 38 0.26 -2.31 18.01
C VAL A 38 0.17 -2.34 16.49
N PHE A 39 -0.45 -3.40 15.95
CA PHE A 39 -0.71 -3.52 14.53
C PHE A 39 -2.07 -4.18 14.25
N TYR A 40 -2.69 -3.70 13.18
CA TYR A 40 -4.00 -4.12 12.70
C TYR A 40 -3.79 -4.77 11.33
N ASP A 41 -3.84 -6.09 11.29
CA ASP A 41 -3.78 -6.84 10.04
C ASP A 41 -5.17 -6.97 9.46
N VAL A 42 -5.39 -6.45 8.26
CA VAL A 42 -6.73 -6.36 7.67
C VAL A 42 -6.77 -7.04 6.32
N ASP A 43 -7.62 -8.07 6.20
CA ASP A 43 -8.00 -8.65 4.93
C ASP A 43 -9.16 -7.85 4.31
N LEU A 44 -8.92 -7.27 3.13
CA LEU A 44 -9.81 -6.32 2.47
C LEU A 44 -10.57 -6.96 1.31
N LYS A 45 -11.89 -6.77 1.29
CA LYS A 45 -12.80 -7.23 0.24
C LYS A 45 -13.74 -6.10 -0.16
N LEU A 46 -14.10 -6.02 -1.43
CA LEU A 46 -15.09 -5.10 -1.95
C LEU A 46 -16.39 -5.84 -2.23
N VAL A 47 -17.50 -5.35 -1.70
CA VAL A 47 -18.86 -5.81 -2.01
C VAL A 47 -19.55 -4.73 -2.85
N THR A 48 -20.24 -5.15 -3.91
CA THR A 48 -20.96 -4.25 -4.84
C THR A 48 -22.47 -4.35 -4.67
N GLN A 49 -23.23 -3.50 -5.36
CA GLN A 49 -24.70 -3.48 -5.31
C GLN A 49 -25.31 -4.81 -5.75
N GLU A 50 -24.68 -5.46 -6.72
CA GLU A 50 -25.06 -6.76 -7.25
C GLU A 50 -24.67 -7.93 -6.32
N LEU A 51 -24.18 -7.62 -5.11
CA LEU A 51 -23.64 -8.56 -4.12
C LEU A 51 -22.40 -9.33 -4.63
N ASP A 52 -21.79 -8.86 -5.72
CA ASP A 52 -20.51 -9.38 -6.16
C ASP A 52 -19.42 -8.99 -5.16
N THR A 53 -18.62 -9.98 -4.77
CA THR A 53 -17.49 -9.83 -3.86
C THR A 53 -16.16 -9.96 -4.61
N PHE A 54 -15.26 -9.00 -4.39
CA PHE A 54 -13.91 -8.95 -4.95
C PHE A 54 -12.89 -8.95 -3.82
N LYS A 55 -11.94 -9.89 -3.84
CA LYS A 55 -10.80 -9.86 -2.91
C LYS A 55 -9.84 -8.76 -3.37
N LEU A 56 -9.49 -7.82 -2.49
CA LEU A 56 -8.53 -6.76 -2.79
C LEU A 56 -7.12 -7.15 -2.34
N GLY A 57 -6.97 -7.71 -1.15
CA GLY A 57 -5.66 -8.09 -0.61
C GLY A 57 -5.57 -7.88 0.89
N ARG A 58 -4.36 -7.85 1.45
CA ARG A 58 -4.10 -7.63 2.87
C ARG A 58 -3.23 -6.40 3.06
N ALA A 59 -3.53 -5.64 4.11
CA ALA A 59 -2.71 -4.51 4.55
C ALA A 59 -2.51 -4.55 6.07
N THR A 60 -1.38 -4.03 6.53
CA THR A 60 -1.07 -3.86 7.94
C THR A 60 -1.04 -2.39 8.30
N PHE A 61 -1.82 -2.00 9.31
CA PHE A 61 -1.92 -0.63 9.79
C PHE A 61 -1.43 -0.50 11.23
N HIS A 62 -1.04 0.71 11.63
CA HIS A 62 -0.61 1.04 13.00
C HIS A 62 -1.57 2.01 13.70
N ASP A 63 -2.72 2.30 13.09
CA ASP A 63 -3.77 3.18 13.62
C ASP A 63 -5.11 2.43 13.58
N GLU A 64 -5.86 2.44 14.68
CA GLU A 64 -7.20 1.84 14.79
C GLU A 64 -8.23 2.47 13.83
N ASN A 65 -7.96 3.69 13.37
CA ASN A 65 -8.77 4.45 12.43
C ASN A 65 -8.31 4.29 10.97
N TRP A 66 -7.53 3.24 10.66
CA TRP A 66 -7.01 2.95 9.31
C TRP A 66 -8.04 3.14 8.19
N HIS A 67 -9.29 2.74 8.44
CA HIS A 67 -10.42 2.82 7.52
C HIS A 67 -10.71 4.24 7.00
N LYS A 68 -10.40 5.30 7.77
CA LYS A 68 -10.66 6.70 7.37
C LYS A 68 -9.74 7.19 6.26
N SER A 69 -8.61 6.52 6.05
CA SER A 69 -7.61 6.88 5.04
C SER A 69 -7.85 6.24 3.67
N LEU A 70 -8.75 5.27 3.60
CA LEU A 70 -8.94 4.44 2.41
C LEU A 70 -9.83 5.13 1.37
N ARG A 71 -9.38 5.09 0.12
CA ARG A 71 -10.14 5.59 -1.04
C ARG A 71 -9.99 4.60 -2.17
N LEU A 72 -11.11 4.23 -2.79
CA LEU A 72 -11.13 3.30 -3.91
C LEU A 72 -11.17 4.07 -5.23
N ASP A 73 -10.19 3.83 -6.08
CA ASP A 73 -10.15 4.32 -7.45
C ASP A 73 -10.56 3.23 -8.44
N THR A 74 -10.81 3.63 -9.69
CA THR A 74 -11.07 2.70 -10.79
C THR A 74 -10.19 3.06 -11.98
N VAL A 75 -9.43 2.06 -12.47
CA VAL A 75 -8.55 2.19 -13.63
C VAL A 75 -8.91 1.11 -14.64
N GLY A 76 -9.68 1.47 -15.66
CA GLY A 76 -10.21 0.50 -16.62
C GLY A 76 -11.05 -0.58 -15.93
N ASN A 77 -10.63 -1.85 -16.08
CA ASN A 77 -11.28 -3.00 -15.46
C ASN A 77 -10.74 -3.32 -14.06
N TRP A 78 -9.99 -2.42 -13.43
CA TRP A 78 -9.41 -2.65 -12.11
C TRP A 78 -10.02 -1.72 -11.07
N PHE A 79 -10.48 -2.31 -9.97
CA PHE A 79 -10.58 -1.60 -8.70
C PHE A 79 -9.17 -1.42 -8.15
N ALA A 80 -8.85 -0.22 -7.70
CA ALA A 80 -7.54 0.17 -7.26
C ALA A 80 -7.62 0.81 -5.87
N LEU A 81 -7.09 0.11 -4.86
CA LEU A 81 -7.09 0.58 -3.49
C LEU A 81 -5.65 0.87 -3.05
N PRO A 82 -5.20 2.14 -3.09
CA PRO A 82 -3.94 2.53 -2.46
C PRO A 82 -4.04 2.37 -0.95
N VAL A 83 -3.02 1.75 -0.37
CA VAL A 83 -2.85 1.63 1.08
C VAL A 83 -1.44 2.07 1.46
N LYS A 84 -1.33 2.72 2.61
CA LYS A 84 -0.05 3.11 3.21
C LYS A 84 0.17 2.24 4.44
N GLU A 85 1.19 1.40 4.39
CA GLU A 85 1.72 0.73 5.58
C GLU A 85 2.77 1.66 6.24
N SER A 86 3.41 1.22 7.33
CA SER A 86 4.33 2.07 8.11
C SER A 86 5.36 2.81 7.26
N SER A 87 5.88 2.15 6.23
CA SER A 87 7.11 2.55 5.56
C SER A 87 7.09 2.32 4.05
N TYR A 88 6.00 1.80 3.51
CA TYR A 88 5.80 1.70 2.07
C TYR A 88 4.32 1.74 1.75
N SER A 89 4.01 2.00 0.48
CA SER A 89 2.66 1.94 -0.03
C SER A 89 2.47 0.67 -0.83
N LYS A 90 1.24 0.15 -0.82
CA LYS A 90 0.80 -0.87 -1.75
C LYS A 90 -0.36 -0.34 -2.57
N LEU A 91 -0.48 -0.84 -3.79
CA LEU A 91 -1.69 -0.74 -4.58
C LEU A 91 -2.32 -2.12 -4.66
N LEU A 92 -3.45 -2.29 -4.00
CA LEU A 92 -4.24 -3.50 -4.04
C LEU A 92 -5.18 -3.43 -5.24
N LEU A 93 -5.12 -4.41 -6.14
CA LEU A 93 -5.88 -4.41 -7.39
C LEU A 93 -6.82 -5.62 -7.44
N ALA A 94 -8.08 -5.37 -7.82
CA ALA A 94 -9.03 -6.42 -8.14
C ALA A 94 -9.69 -6.19 -9.50
N ASN A 95 -9.68 -7.20 -10.35
CA ASN A 95 -10.26 -7.13 -11.68
C ASN A 95 -11.79 -7.28 -11.61
N ARG A 96 -12.49 -6.34 -12.22
CA ARG A 96 -13.95 -6.21 -12.23
C ARG A 96 -14.66 -7.29 -13.02
N THR A 97 -13.96 -7.96 -13.94
CA THR A 97 -14.56 -8.96 -14.85
C THR A 97 -14.24 -10.38 -14.42
N ASN A 98 -12.96 -10.68 -14.16
CA ASN A 98 -12.53 -12.05 -13.86
C ASN A 98 -12.19 -12.28 -12.38
N LYS A 99 -12.39 -11.28 -11.52
CA LYS A 99 -12.14 -11.33 -10.06
C LYS A 99 -10.70 -11.66 -9.66
N MET A 100 -9.74 -11.56 -10.60
CA MET A 100 -8.31 -11.69 -10.31
C MET A 100 -7.87 -10.59 -9.36
N HIS A 101 -7.03 -10.93 -8.38
CA HIS A 101 -6.40 -9.97 -7.48
C HIS A 101 -4.89 -9.95 -7.71
N GLN A 102 -4.28 -8.78 -7.56
CA GLN A 102 -2.83 -8.63 -7.56
C GLN A 102 -2.43 -7.38 -6.79
N ASP A 103 -1.25 -7.43 -6.17
CA ASP A 103 -0.74 -6.33 -5.35
C ASP A 103 0.57 -5.83 -5.95
N THR A 104 0.77 -4.51 -5.90
CA THR A 104 2.06 -3.90 -6.21
C THR A 104 2.57 -3.15 -4.98
N THR A 105 3.75 -3.51 -4.50
CA THR A 105 4.42 -2.83 -3.40
C THR A 105 5.39 -1.79 -3.95
N PHE A 106 5.32 -0.58 -3.40
CA PHE A 106 6.25 0.50 -3.70
C PHE A 106 7.20 0.67 -2.53
N SER A 107 8.28 -0.12 -2.44
CA SER A 107 9.29 0.10 -1.40
C SER A 107 10.48 0.87 -1.99
N PRO A 108 11.09 1.83 -1.26
CA PRO A 108 12.32 2.47 -1.73
C PRO A 108 13.42 1.46 -2.11
N LEU A 109 13.46 0.30 -1.45
CA LEU A 109 14.42 -0.76 -1.74
C LEU A 109 14.26 -1.33 -3.16
N GLU A 110 13.02 -1.35 -3.69
CA GLU A 110 12.71 -1.90 -5.00
C GLU A 110 13.17 -1.00 -6.15
N LEU A 111 13.46 0.29 -5.89
CA LEU A 111 13.99 1.21 -6.90
C LEU A 111 15.32 0.71 -7.48
N ARG A 112 16.13 -0.01 -6.69
CA ARG A 112 17.39 -0.60 -7.16
C ARG A 112 17.23 -1.69 -8.23
N TYR A 113 16.01 -2.20 -8.40
CA TYR A 113 15.69 -3.20 -9.43
C TYR A 113 14.98 -2.57 -10.63
N ASP A 114 14.58 -1.31 -10.54
CA ASP A 114 13.93 -0.60 -11.64
C ASP A 114 14.94 -0.18 -12.70
N SER A 115 14.70 -0.58 -13.95
CA SER A 115 15.64 -0.32 -15.05
C SER A 115 15.75 1.16 -15.41
N LEU A 116 14.68 1.94 -15.29
CA LEU A 116 14.69 3.37 -15.58
C LEU A 116 15.38 4.17 -14.47
N TRP A 117 15.22 3.72 -13.22
CA TRP A 117 15.92 4.29 -12.08
C TRP A 117 17.42 4.02 -12.17
N ARG A 118 17.80 2.76 -12.41
CA ARG A 118 19.19 2.33 -12.57
C ARG A 118 19.92 2.99 -13.74
N ALA A 119 19.20 3.43 -14.77
CA ALA A 119 19.80 4.19 -15.87
C ALA A 119 20.30 5.59 -15.45
N LYS A 120 19.89 6.08 -14.27
CA LYS A 120 20.24 7.41 -13.76
C LYS A 120 21.05 7.38 -12.45
N HIS A 121 20.98 6.27 -11.72
CA HIS A 121 21.52 6.14 -10.37
C HIS A 121 22.12 4.75 -10.18
N ASP A 122 23.35 4.68 -9.66
CA ASP A 122 24.02 3.42 -9.29
C ASP A 122 24.02 3.16 -7.77
N ASP A 123 23.42 4.07 -7.00
CA ASP A 123 23.36 4.00 -5.55
C ASP A 123 22.37 2.92 -5.07
N ILE A 124 22.52 2.45 -3.82
CA ILE A 124 21.53 1.55 -3.20
C ILE A 124 20.66 2.36 -2.25
N PRO A 125 19.36 2.56 -2.56
CA PRO A 125 18.42 3.15 -1.62
C PRO A 125 18.20 2.20 -0.45
N VAL A 126 18.47 2.67 0.77
CA VAL A 126 18.34 1.88 1.98
C VAL A 126 17.05 2.24 2.70
N TYR A 127 16.24 1.21 2.98
CA TYR A 127 14.98 1.31 3.69
C TYR A 127 15.13 1.41 5.22
N LEU A 128 16.13 0.71 5.79
CA LEU A 128 16.29 0.58 7.24
C LEU A 128 16.30 1.95 7.95
N TYR A 129 15.30 2.12 8.83
CA TYR A 129 15.06 3.24 9.73
C TYR A 129 14.57 4.57 9.13
N THR A 130 14.49 4.75 7.79
CA THR A 130 14.09 6.06 7.20
C THR A 130 13.47 6.03 5.80
N GLY A 131 13.42 4.86 5.14
CA GLY A 131 12.81 4.78 3.81
C GLY A 131 11.29 4.76 3.88
N THR A 132 10.61 5.69 3.20
CA THR A 132 9.15 5.65 3.04
C THR A 132 8.72 5.84 1.60
N SER A 133 7.54 5.35 1.23
CA SER A 133 6.88 5.73 -0.02
C SER A 133 5.43 6.11 0.21
N THR A 134 4.88 7.03 -0.58
CA THR A 134 3.47 7.40 -0.53
C THR A 134 2.90 7.43 -1.95
N ILE A 135 1.80 6.73 -2.20
CA ILE A 135 1.01 6.93 -3.43
C ILE A 135 0.28 8.26 -3.29
N ASP A 136 0.74 9.28 -4.00
CA ASP A 136 0.23 10.65 -3.89
C ASP A 136 -1.10 10.81 -4.63
N SER A 137 -1.22 10.18 -5.81
CA SER A 137 -2.45 10.18 -6.58
C SER A 137 -2.48 9.10 -7.66
N ILE A 138 -3.70 8.72 -8.05
CA ILE A 138 -3.97 7.92 -9.23
C ILE A 138 -4.76 8.80 -10.20
N ARG A 139 -4.23 9.03 -11.40
CA ARG A 139 -4.86 9.87 -12.44
C ARG A 139 -4.92 9.09 -13.74
N MET A 140 -6.14 8.74 -14.15
CA MET A 140 -6.38 7.81 -15.25
C MET A 140 -5.65 6.48 -14.98
N ASN A 141 -4.60 6.18 -15.75
CA ASN A 141 -3.75 4.99 -15.58
C ASN A 141 -2.36 5.30 -15.01
N ASN A 142 -2.11 6.55 -14.59
CA ASN A 142 -0.82 6.94 -14.03
C ASN A 142 -0.92 6.99 -12.50
N ILE A 143 0.05 6.38 -11.84
CA ILE A 143 0.19 6.34 -10.39
C ILE A 143 1.43 7.17 -10.05
N PHE A 144 1.27 8.18 -9.22
CA PHE A 144 2.37 9.02 -8.77
C PHE A 144 2.76 8.59 -7.36
N VAL A 145 4.02 8.20 -7.19
CA VAL A 145 4.55 7.73 -5.91
C VAL A 145 5.75 8.57 -5.54
N THR A 146 5.74 9.13 -4.34
CA THR A 146 6.88 9.83 -3.76
C THR A 146 7.62 8.91 -2.80
N TYR A 147 8.93 8.86 -2.95
CA TYR A 147 9.86 8.09 -2.13
C TYR A 147 10.71 9.04 -1.31
N ASP A 148 10.83 8.75 -0.03
CA ASP A 148 11.83 9.28 0.88
C ASP A 148 12.82 8.16 1.19
N TYR A 149 14.11 8.39 1.00
CA TYR A 149 15.11 7.36 1.28
C TYR A 149 16.48 7.98 1.55
N ARG A 150 17.37 7.17 2.11
CA ARG A 150 18.79 7.51 2.23
C ARG A 150 19.65 6.65 1.32
N ILE A 151 20.82 7.16 0.97
CA ILE A 151 21.90 6.40 0.34
C ILE A 151 22.95 6.05 1.40
N GLY A 152 23.50 4.84 1.28
CA GLY A 152 24.59 4.36 2.13
C GLY A 152 24.14 3.53 3.33
N TYR A 153 25.01 2.61 3.75
CA TYR A 153 24.79 1.73 4.91
C TYR A 153 25.41 2.27 6.21
N SER A 154 26.38 3.19 6.11
CA SER A 154 27.08 3.83 7.23
C SER A 154 27.13 5.35 7.06
N GLU A 155 27.26 6.07 8.17
CA GLU A 155 27.37 7.53 8.15
C GLU A 155 28.62 8.00 7.37
N PRO A 156 28.58 9.21 6.76
CA PRO A 156 27.45 10.15 6.73
C PRO A 156 26.35 9.71 5.73
N PHE A 157 25.09 9.88 6.12
CA PHE A 157 23.94 9.59 5.24
C PHE A 157 23.54 10.81 4.41
N THR A 158 23.15 10.56 3.17
CA THR A 158 22.47 11.57 2.33
C THR A 158 21.03 11.14 2.12
N PHE A 159 20.09 12.07 2.35
CA PHE A 159 18.66 11.82 2.25
C PHE A 159 18.10 12.44 0.97
N PHE A 160 17.19 11.72 0.32
CA PHE A 160 16.55 12.15 -0.91
C PHE A 160 15.03 12.02 -0.82
N VAL A 161 14.36 12.93 -1.54
CA VAL A 161 12.98 12.78 -1.98
C VAL A 161 12.97 12.60 -3.48
N GLN A 162 12.21 11.63 -3.96
CA GLN A 162 12.07 11.39 -5.39
C GLN A 162 10.66 10.95 -5.73
N SER A 163 10.06 11.63 -6.70
CA SER A 163 8.80 11.16 -7.29
C SER A 163 9.08 10.23 -8.46
N VAL A 164 8.23 9.22 -8.63
CA VAL A 164 8.22 8.29 -9.75
C VAL A 164 6.78 8.15 -10.26
N GLU A 165 6.63 8.24 -11.58
CA GLU A 165 5.37 7.97 -12.27
C GLU A 165 5.38 6.53 -12.78
N TYR A 166 4.36 5.78 -12.42
CA TYR A 166 4.08 4.44 -12.89
C TYR A 166 2.85 4.43 -13.80
N LEU A 167 2.84 3.50 -14.74
CA LEU A 167 1.72 3.21 -15.61
C LEU A 167 1.10 1.88 -15.20
N LEU A 168 -0.20 1.89 -14.91
CA LEU A 168 -1.01 0.69 -14.72
C LEU A 168 -1.58 0.26 -16.08
N ASP A 169 -1.16 -0.91 -16.56
CA ASP A 169 -1.76 -1.52 -17.75
C ASP A 169 -3.22 -1.89 -17.45
N PRO A 170 -4.22 -1.28 -18.11
CA PRO A 170 -5.63 -1.51 -17.79
C PRO A 170 -6.11 -2.93 -18.14
N ILE A 171 -5.37 -3.67 -18.97
CA ILE A 171 -5.71 -5.03 -19.38
C ILE A 171 -5.11 -6.03 -18.38
N SER A 172 -3.78 -6.01 -18.24
CA SER A 172 -3.07 -6.99 -17.40
C SER A 172 -3.05 -6.61 -15.91
N GLY A 173 -3.27 -5.34 -15.58
CA GLY A 173 -3.09 -4.75 -14.26
C GLY A 173 -1.64 -4.71 -13.78
N ARG A 174 -0.67 -4.98 -14.67
CA ARG A 174 0.75 -4.82 -14.37
C ARG A 174 1.10 -3.35 -14.25
N VAL A 175 1.83 -3.01 -13.20
CA VAL A 175 2.39 -1.68 -12.98
C VAL A 175 3.81 -1.65 -13.53
N LYS A 176 4.14 -0.62 -14.31
CA LYS A 176 5.48 -0.40 -14.86
C LYS A 176 5.93 1.03 -14.65
N THR A 177 7.20 1.24 -14.37
CA THR A 177 7.76 2.58 -14.29
C THR A 177 7.70 3.26 -15.65
N LYS A 178 7.17 4.49 -15.66
CA LYS A 178 7.05 5.32 -16.85
C LYS A 178 8.08 6.45 -16.83
N LYS A 179 8.27 7.06 -15.67
CA LYS A 179 9.20 8.20 -15.51
C LYS A 179 9.73 8.31 -14.09
N VAL A 180 11.05 8.42 -13.98
CA VAL A 180 11.76 8.75 -12.73
C VAL A 180 12.12 10.23 -12.79
N PHE A 181 11.56 11.02 -11.86
CA PHE A 181 11.86 12.46 -11.77
C PHE A 181 13.20 12.69 -11.07
N GLU A 182 13.71 13.92 -11.19
CA GLU A 182 14.94 14.32 -10.49
C GLU A 182 14.75 14.23 -8.98
N ARG A 183 15.72 13.63 -8.29
CA ARG A 183 15.73 13.52 -6.83
C ARG A 183 16.16 14.85 -6.22
N LYS A 184 15.61 15.20 -5.06
CA LYS A 184 16.00 16.36 -4.27
C LYS A 184 16.68 15.90 -3.00
N GLU A 185 17.86 16.43 -2.70
CA GLU A 185 18.53 16.24 -1.42
C GLU A 185 17.77 16.98 -0.31
N LYS A 186 17.72 16.38 0.89
CA LYS A 186 17.05 16.92 2.08
C LYS A 186 18.04 17.52 3.06
#